data_AF-A0A1M5XMD4-F1
#
_entry.id   AF-A0A1M5XMD4-F1
#
_cell.length_a   1.000
_cell.length_b   1.000
_cell.length_c   1.000
_cell.angle_alpha   90.00
_cell.angle_beta   90.00
_cell.angle_gamma   90.00
#
_symmetry.space_group_name_H-M   'P 1'
#
loop_
_entity.id
_entity.type
_entity.pdbx_description
1 polymer ?
#
loop_
_entity_poly.entity_id
_entity_poly.type
_entity_poly.pdbx_seq_one_letter_code
_entity_poly.pdbx_strand_id
1 'polypeptide(L)'
;MYGKFKKCDYCGHRERVYEQHCFMLGMDTARLVCGEGCECEYIMFKDNLLDVTDYMFDKLEKEYKFNNCSGCKIRNRSINSKKYFYKMLKVVENQELRTDQKLEEAYGIENEYFDEFGGF
;
A
#
# COMPACT_ATOMS: atom_id res chain seq x y z
N MET A 1 1.83 33.75 10.63
CA MET A 1 2.65 33.41 9.45
C MET A 1 2.17 32.08 8.90
N TYR A 2 1.31 32.07 7.87
CA TYR A 2 1.01 30.84 7.14
C TYR A 2 2.18 30.58 6.20
N GLY A 3 3.07 29.64 6.59
CA GLY A 3 4.19 29.23 5.75
C GLY A 3 3.65 28.79 4.39
N LYS A 4 4.18 29.37 3.31
CA LYS A 4 3.90 28.91 1.94
C LYS A 4 4.23 27.42 1.89
N PHE A 5 3.21 26.56 1.76
CA PHE A 5 3.42 25.15 1.45
C PHE A 5 4.19 25.09 0.13
N LYS A 6 5.49 24.78 0.19
CA LYS A 6 6.27 24.52 -1.02
C LYS A 6 5.57 23.38 -1.75
N LYS A 7 5.24 23.59 -3.03
CA LYS A 7 4.72 22.55 -3.90
C LYS A 7 5.72 21.39 -3.82
N CYS A 8 5.18 20.21 -3.55
CA CYS A 8 5.95 19.00 -3.28
C CYS A 8 6.44 18.42 -4.62
N ASP A 9 7.19 19.22 -5.36
CA ASP A 9 7.75 18.83 -6.64
C ASP A 9 8.88 17.84 -6.33
N TYR A 10 8.68 16.57 -6.69
CA TYR A 10 9.58 15.43 -6.45
C TYR A 10 9.83 15.06 -4.98
N CYS A 11 8.79 14.50 -4.35
CA CYS A 11 8.86 13.96 -2.99
C CYS A 11 8.57 12.46 -2.98
N GLY A 12 9.44 11.68 -2.35
CA GLY A 12 9.22 10.24 -2.19
C GLY A 12 7.91 9.89 -1.47
N HIS A 13 7.34 10.80 -0.65
CA HIS A 13 6.02 10.57 -0.07
C HIS A 13 4.90 10.56 -1.11
N ARG A 14 5.03 11.36 -2.18
CA ARG A 14 4.05 11.38 -3.28
C ARG A 14 4.14 10.13 -4.11
N GLU A 15 5.36 9.73 -4.44
CA GLU A 15 5.61 8.48 -5.16
C GLU A 15 5.05 7.31 -4.36
N ARG A 16 5.39 7.20 -3.08
CA ARG A 16 4.89 6.11 -2.23
C ARG A 16 3.36 6.08 -2.14
N VAL A 17 2.70 7.23 -2.01
CA VAL A 17 1.22 7.25 -1.93
C VAL A 17 0.57 6.95 -3.28
N TYR A 18 1.24 7.29 -4.38
CA TYR A 18 0.80 6.87 -5.71
C TYR A 18 0.89 5.35 -5.86
N GLU A 19 1.99 4.72 -5.44
CA GLU A 19 2.12 3.26 -5.44
C GLU A 19 1.09 2.57 -4.54
N GLN A 20 0.79 3.15 -3.37
CA GLN A 20 -0.30 2.66 -2.51
C GLN A 20 -1.64 2.68 -3.26
N HIS A 21 -1.94 3.77 -3.97
CA HIS A 21 -3.17 3.88 -4.73
C HIS A 21 -3.25 2.84 -5.84
N CYS A 22 -2.18 2.68 -6.62
CA CYS A 22 -2.08 1.68 -7.68
C CYS A 22 -2.26 0.26 -7.15
N PHE A 23 -1.67 -0.05 -5.99
CA PHE A 23 -1.82 -1.34 -5.35
C PHE A 23 -3.28 -1.62 -4.94
N MET A 24 -3.93 -0.69 -4.22
CA MET A 24 -5.33 -0.89 -3.79
C MET A 24 -6.27 -1.01 -4.99
N LEU A 25 -6.11 -0.18 -6.02
CA LEU A 25 -6.86 -0.34 -7.29
C LEU A 25 -6.61 -1.70 -7.96
N GLY A 26 -5.37 -2.20 -7.86
CA GLY A 26 -4.99 -3.52 -8.37
C GLY A 26 -5.71 -4.66 -7.65
N MET A 27 -5.89 -4.55 -6.33
CA MET A 27 -6.66 -5.52 -5.53
C MET A 27 -8.12 -5.58 -5.99
N ASP A 28 -8.80 -4.43 -6.05
CA ASP A 28 -10.17 -4.33 -6.53
C ASP A 28 -10.34 -4.90 -7.94
N THR A 29 -9.40 -4.59 -8.84
CA THR A 29 -9.43 -5.08 -10.22
C THR A 29 -9.24 -6.60 -10.28
N ALA A 30 -8.32 -7.15 -9.48
CA ALA A 30 -8.07 -8.59 -9.44
C ALA A 30 -9.31 -9.35 -8.96
N ARG A 31 -9.98 -8.87 -7.91
CA ARG A 31 -11.24 -9.46 -7.41
C ARG A 31 -12.32 -9.55 -8.48
N LEU A 32 -12.48 -8.46 -9.23
CA LEU A 32 -13.49 -8.35 -10.28
C LEU A 32 -13.20 -9.27 -11.48
N VAL A 33 -11.93 -9.40 -11.87
CA VAL A 33 -11.53 -10.13 -13.09
C VAL A 33 -11.35 -11.63 -12.86
N CYS A 34 -10.77 -12.03 -11.73
CA CYS A 34 -10.44 -13.43 -11.45
C CYS A 34 -11.61 -14.23 -10.85
N GLY A 35 -12.60 -13.54 -10.27
CA GLY A 35 -13.63 -14.15 -9.45
C GLY A 35 -13.15 -14.30 -8.01
N GLU A 36 -14.03 -13.93 -7.08
CA GLU A 36 -13.72 -13.74 -5.65
C GLU A 36 -13.21 -15.02 -4.97
N GLY A 37 -12.09 -14.88 -4.25
CA GLY A 37 -11.51 -15.90 -3.37
C GLY A 37 -10.72 -16.98 -4.09
N CYS A 38 -10.39 -16.81 -5.38
CA CYS A 38 -9.72 -17.84 -6.17
C CYS A 38 -8.19 -17.78 -6.10
N GLU A 39 -7.53 -18.86 -6.51
CA GLU A 39 -6.07 -18.96 -6.49
C GLU A 39 -5.39 -17.92 -7.41
N CYS A 40 -5.98 -17.64 -8.58
CA CYS A 40 -5.45 -16.64 -9.50
C CYS A 40 -5.46 -15.23 -8.89
N GLU A 41 -6.55 -14.84 -8.23
CA GLU A 41 -6.66 -13.57 -7.52
C GLU A 41 -5.57 -13.46 -6.45
N TYR A 42 -5.39 -14.51 -5.65
CA TYR A 42 -4.38 -14.54 -4.60
C TYR A 42 -2.96 -14.45 -5.13
N ILE A 43 -2.62 -15.16 -6.20
CA ILE A 43 -1.28 -15.07 -6.82
C ILE A 43 -1.02 -13.64 -7.28
N MET A 44 -1.98 -13.01 -7.97
CA MET A 44 -1.86 -11.61 -8.41
C MET A 44 -1.69 -10.64 -7.23
N PHE A 45 -2.50 -10.78 -6.19
CA PHE A 45 -2.38 -10.00 -4.96
C PHE A 45 -1.01 -10.18 -4.31
N LYS A 46 -0.58 -11.42 -4.11
CA LYS A 46 0.66 -11.76 -3.42
C LYS A 46 1.87 -11.20 -4.14
N ASP A 47 1.97 -11.44 -5.45
CA ASP A 47 3.14 -11.03 -6.23
C ASP A 47 3.23 -9.49 -6.27
N ASN A 48 2.10 -8.83 -6.49
CA ASN A 48 2.04 -7.36 -6.47
C ASN A 48 2.35 -6.78 -5.08
N LEU A 49 1.87 -7.41 -4.00
CA LEU A 49 2.16 -6.98 -2.63
C LEU A 49 3.66 -7.03 -2.32
N LEU A 50 4.32 -8.12 -2.71
CA LEU A 50 5.76 -8.29 -2.52
C LEU A 50 6.55 -7.22 -3.30
N ASP A 51 6.23 -7.05 -4.58
CA ASP A 51 6.92 -6.10 -5.46
C ASP A 51 6.72 -4.66 -5.00
N VAL A 52 5.48 -4.26 -4.70
CA VAL A 52 5.18 -2.87 -4.30
C VAL A 52 5.75 -2.56 -2.94
N THR A 53 5.76 -3.51 -1.99
CA THR A 53 6.33 -3.31 -0.65
C THR A 53 7.84 -3.11 -0.74
N ASP A 54 8.55 -3.98 -1.48
CA ASP A 54 9.99 -3.86 -1.70
C ASP A 54 10.33 -2.50 -2.34
N TYR A 55 9.56 -2.11 -3.37
CA TYR A 55 9.73 -0.82 -4.01
C TYR A 55 9.50 0.35 -3.04
N MET A 56 8.35 0.38 -2.37
CA MET A 56 7.93 1.51 -1.53
C MET A 56 8.78 1.73 -0.28
N PHE A 57 9.21 0.63 0.35
CA PHE A 57 9.79 0.65 1.69
C PHE A 57 11.27 0.29 1.72
N ASP A 58 11.87 -0.13 0.60
CA ASP A 58 13.31 -0.30 0.48
C ASP A 58 13.89 0.60 -0.63
N LYS A 59 13.46 0.41 -1.88
CA LYS A 59 14.05 1.13 -3.03
C LYS A 59 13.79 2.64 -2.98
N LEU A 60 12.53 3.06 -2.80
CA LEU A 60 12.20 4.47 -2.68
C LEU A 60 12.98 5.12 -1.54
N GLU A 61 13.07 4.47 -0.36
CA GLU A 61 13.77 5.03 0.81
C GLU A 61 15.25 5.30 0.55
N LYS A 62 15.88 4.50 -0.31
CA LYS A 62 17.27 4.69 -0.75
C LYS A 62 17.41 5.77 -1.83
N GLU A 63 16.47 5.84 -2.76
CA GLU A 63 16.55 6.70 -3.96
C GLU A 63 16.06 8.14 -3.72
N TYR A 64 15.10 8.34 -2.82
CA TYR A 64 14.43 9.62 -2.63
C TYR A 64 14.82 10.32 -1.31
N LYS A 65 14.93 11.65 -1.37
CA LYS A 65 15.15 12.50 -0.18
C LYS A 65 13.84 12.74 0.59
N PHE A 66 13.31 11.70 1.24
CA PHE A 66 12.09 11.80 2.09
C PHE A 66 12.20 12.89 3.17
N ASN A 67 13.38 13.05 3.78
CA ASN A 67 13.62 13.97 4.90
C ASN A 67 13.49 15.45 4.55
N ASN A 68 13.56 15.82 3.26
CA ASN A 68 13.49 17.22 2.83
C ASN A 68 12.05 17.74 2.65
N CYS A 69 11.03 16.90 2.92
CA CYS A 69 9.62 17.19 2.64
C CYS A 69 8.75 17.34 3.90
N SER A 70 9.23 18.07 4.90
CA SER A 70 8.55 18.26 6.20
C SER A 70 7.14 18.86 6.12
N GLY A 71 6.78 19.54 5.02
CA GLY A 71 5.44 20.13 4.78
C GLY A 71 4.52 19.35 3.84
N CYS A 72 4.86 18.10 3.49
CA CYS A 72 4.07 17.30 2.56
C CYS A 72 2.75 16.83 3.20
N LYS A 73 1.60 17.21 2.62
CA LYS A 73 0.26 16.87 3.13
C LYS A 73 0.03 15.35 3.29
N ILE A 74 0.66 14.57 2.43
CA ILE A 74 0.52 13.11 2.37
C ILE A 74 1.61 12.37 3.14
N ARG A 75 2.50 13.09 3.84
CA ARG A 75 3.56 12.50 4.68
C ARG A 75 3.00 11.54 5.72
N ASN A 76 1.89 11.92 6.36
CA ASN A 76 1.25 11.09 7.39
C ASN A 76 0.84 9.72 6.83
N ARG A 77 0.09 9.71 5.73
CA ARG A 77 -0.31 8.47 5.02
C ARG A 77 0.91 7.68 4.58
N SER A 78 1.88 8.33 3.93
CA SER A 78 3.10 7.69 3.40
C SER A 78 3.93 6.94 4.45
N ILE A 79 4.00 7.47 5.68
CA ILE A 79 4.78 6.85 6.76
C ILE A 79 3.94 5.79 7.49
N ASN A 80 2.71 6.13 7.87
CA ASN A 80 1.90 5.30 8.76
C ASN A 80 1.19 4.16 8.04
N SER A 81 1.10 4.19 6.70
CA SER A 81 0.56 3.09 5.90
C SER A 81 1.39 1.81 5.98
N LYS A 82 2.70 1.91 6.26
CA LYS A 82 3.65 0.79 6.27
C LYS A 82 3.17 -0.39 7.12
N LYS A 83 2.49 -0.10 8.24
CA LYS A 83 1.94 -1.13 9.13
C LYS A 83 0.90 -2.03 8.43
N TYR A 84 0.11 -1.51 7.50
CA TYR A 84 -0.93 -2.28 6.80
C TYR A 84 -0.34 -3.23 5.78
N PHE A 85 0.61 -2.77 4.96
CA PHE A 85 1.34 -3.63 4.03
C PHE A 85 2.08 -4.76 4.76
N TYR A 86 2.69 -4.46 5.91
CA TYR A 86 3.33 -5.48 6.74
C TYR A 86 2.34 -6.44 7.39
N LYS A 87 1.12 -6.00 7.74
CA LYS A 87 0.05 -6.92 8.14
C LYS A 87 -0.32 -7.85 6.98
N MET A 88 -0.51 -7.32 5.77
CA MET A 88 -0.85 -8.13 4.58
C MET A 88 0.26 -9.15 4.26
N LEU A 89 1.53 -8.79 4.39
CA LEU A 89 2.64 -9.73 4.19
C LEU A 89 2.60 -10.89 5.20
N LYS A 90 2.28 -10.62 6.46
CA LYS A 90 2.12 -11.68 7.47
C LYS A 90 0.99 -12.64 7.13
N VAL A 91 -0.10 -12.15 6.53
CA VAL A 91 -1.20 -12.99 6.04
C VAL A 91 -0.71 -13.91 4.91
N VAL A 92 0.05 -13.38 3.95
CA VAL A 92 0.66 -14.16 2.86
C VAL A 92 1.59 -15.25 3.41
N GLU A 93 2.41 -14.92 4.41
CA GLU A 93 3.38 -15.83 5.03
C GLU A 93 2.73 -16.92 5.91
N ASN A 94 1.49 -16.73 6.35
CA ASN A 94 0.80 -17.69 7.21
C ASN A 94 0.49 -18.99 6.44
N GLN A 95 1.08 -20.11 6.85
CA GLN A 95 0.89 -21.41 6.19
C GLN A 95 -0.40 -22.13 6.60
N GLU A 96 -1.04 -21.70 7.69
CA GLU A 96 -2.27 -22.32 8.20
C GLU A 96 -3.53 -21.84 7.48
N LEU A 97 -3.46 -20.64 6.87
CA LEU A 97 -4.58 -20.06 6.14
C LEU A 97 -4.66 -20.61 4.72
N ARG A 98 -5.89 -20.98 4.32
CA ARG A 98 -6.21 -21.23 2.92
C ARG A 98 -6.22 -19.94 2.12
N THR A 99 -6.15 -20.06 0.80
CA THR A 99 -6.13 -18.94 -0.14
C THR A 99 -7.31 -17.96 0.01
N ASP A 100 -8.52 -18.49 0.12
CA ASP A 100 -9.75 -17.72 0.35
C ASP A 100 -9.67 -16.90 1.64
N GLN A 101 -9.17 -17.51 2.71
CA GLN A 101 -9.02 -16.86 4.02
C GLN A 101 -7.94 -15.77 3.98
N LYS A 102 -6.85 -15.98 3.25
CA LYS A 102 -5.80 -14.97 3.08
C LYS A 102 -6.32 -13.74 2.35
N LEU A 103 -7.13 -13.92 1.31
CA LEU A 103 -7.75 -12.82 0.60
C LEU A 103 -8.75 -12.09 1.50
N GLU A 104 -9.60 -12.80 2.22
CA GLU A 104 -10.55 -12.20 3.18
C GLU A 104 -9.83 -11.34 4.24
N GLU A 105 -8.75 -11.86 4.84
CA GLU A 105 -7.94 -11.09 5.79
C GLU A 105 -7.25 -9.88 5.15
N ALA A 106 -6.74 -10.02 3.92
CA ALA A 106 -6.13 -8.91 3.19
C ALA A 106 -7.14 -7.78 2.91
N TYR A 107 -8.35 -8.11 2.47
CA TYR A 107 -9.44 -7.13 2.30
C TYR A 107 -9.87 -6.50 3.63
N GLY A 108 -9.84 -7.26 4.72
CA GLY A 108 -10.04 -6.71 6.07
C GLY A 108 -9.01 -5.62 6.40
N ILE A 109 -7.73 -5.87 6.10
CA ILE A 109 -6.63 -4.91 6.34
C ILE A 109 -6.74 -3.69 5.43
N GLU A 110 -7.20 -3.86 4.19
CA GLU A 110 -7.49 -2.75 3.27
C GLU A 110 -8.60 -1.84 3.84
N ASN A 111 -9.67 -2.41 4.37
CA ASN A 111 -10.72 -1.62 5.03
C ASN A 111 -10.15 -0.83 6.22
N GLU A 112 -9.33 -1.46 7.07
CA GLU A 112 -8.66 -0.75 8.16
C GLU A 112 -7.74 0.39 7.67
N TYR A 113 -7.12 0.25 6.50
CA TYR A 113 -6.31 1.30 5.87
C TYR A 113 -7.20 2.49 5.46
N PHE A 114 -8.32 2.23 4.80
CA PHE A 114 -9.23 3.28 4.33
C PHE A 114 -9.99 3.95 5.48
N ASP A 115 -10.29 3.24 6.56
CA ASP A 115 -10.86 3.83 7.77
C ASP A 115 -9.90 4.85 8.41
N GLU A 116 -8.58 4.59 8.39
CA GLU A 116 -7.59 5.52 8.97
C GLU A 116 -7.27 6.69 8.05
N PHE A 117 -7.14 6.45 6.74
CA PHE A 117 -6.61 7.46 5.82
C PHE A 117 -7.64 8.09 4.88
N GLY A 118 -8.83 7.50 4.74
CA GLY A 118 -9.81 7.85 3.71
C GLY A 118 -9.36 7.47 2.29
N GLY A 119 -10.21 7.75 1.31
CA GLY A 119 -9.92 7.54 -0.11
C GLY A 119 -8.74 8.38 -0.65
N PHE A 120 -8.34 8.13 -1.89
CA PHE A 120 -7.25 8.83 -2.57
C PHE A 120 -7.68 10.15 -3.22
#